data_AF-W2GZQ7-F1
#
_entry.id   AF-W2GZQ7-F1
#
_cell.length_a   1.000
_cell.length_b   1.000
_cell.length_c   1.000
_cell.angle_alpha   90.00
_cell.angle_beta   90.00
_cell.angle_gamma   90.00
#
_symmetry.space_group_name_H-M   'P 1'
#
loop_
_entity.id
_entity.type
_entity.pdbx_description
1 polymer ?
#
loop_
_entity_poly.entity_id
_entity_poly.type
_entity_poly.pdbx_seq_one_letter_code
_entity_poly.pdbx_strand_id
1 'polypeptide(L)'
;QMGPAMEKELKQFFKGLKRQLATAQACGEGQVKVGKDPLSFELYEFLSSHLLELPGSDAIFAQVYLVISWNLMCRSANAFGVRHSHIEWGGESLRVYFAHMKNDQGGDRPRDPRHVVGSI
;
A
#
# COMPACT_ATOMS: atom_id res chain seq x y z
N GLN A 1 -33.38 6.82 16.17
CA GLN A 1 -32.49 7.80 15.50
C GLN A 1 -31.81 8.63 16.58
N MET A 2 -30.49 8.79 16.51
CA MET A 2 -29.75 9.64 17.45
C MET A 2 -30.00 11.11 17.08
N GLY A 3 -30.33 11.95 18.06
CA GLY A 3 -30.64 13.36 17.80
C GLY A 3 -29.40 14.15 17.35
N PRO A 4 -29.55 15.18 16.50
CA PRO A 4 -28.43 15.94 15.93
C PRO A 4 -27.55 16.65 16.98
N ALA A 5 -28.14 17.02 18.13
CA ALA A 5 -27.39 17.60 19.26
C ALA A 5 -26.46 16.57 19.92
N MET A 6 -26.97 15.36 20.18
CA MET A 6 -26.21 14.26 20.77
C MET A 6 -25.06 13.82 19.83
N GLU A 7 -25.29 13.81 18.52
CA GLU A 7 -24.25 13.52 17.54
C GLU A 7 -23.12 14.56 17.57
N LYS A 8 -23.47 15.84 17.71
CA LYS A 8 -22.49 16.93 17.81
C LYS A 8 -21.65 16.81 19.09
N GLU A 9 -22.29 16.53 20.23
CA GLU A 9 -21.60 16.35 21.50
C GLU A 9 -20.65 15.16 21.48
N LEU A 10 -21.08 14.01 20.93
CA LEU A 10 -20.23 12.84 20.77
C LEU A 10 -19.01 13.13 19.89
N LYS A 11 -19.20 13.82 18.75
CA LYS A 11 -18.08 14.25 17.89
C LYS A 11 -17.08 15.12 18.65
N GLN A 12 -17.58 16.06 19.46
CA GLN A 12 -16.74 16.95 20.27
C GLN A 12 -15.98 16.18 21.34
N PHE A 13 -16.64 15.26 22.03
CA PHE A 13 -16.04 14.39 23.05
C PHE A 13 -14.92 13.52 22.46
N PHE A 14 -15.19 12.80 21.36
CA PHE A 14 -14.17 11.98 20.70
C PHE A 14 -12.98 12.80 20.17
N LYS A 15 -13.22 14.04 19.72
CA LYS A 15 -12.15 14.96 19.33
C LYS A 15 -11.27 15.34 20.53
N GLY A 16 -11.89 15.59 21.69
CA GLY A 16 -11.17 15.84 22.95
C GLY A 16 -10.32 14.65 23.38
N LEU A 17 -10.90 13.44 23.33
CA LEU A 17 -10.22 12.20 23.69
C LEU A 17 -8.99 11.94 22.80
N LYS A 18 -9.12 12.14 21.47
CA LYS A 18 -7.99 12.02 20.53
C LYS A 18 -6.87 12.99 20.84
N ARG A 19 -7.19 14.22 21.25
CA ARG A 19 -6.19 15.23 21.62
C ARG A 19 -5.45 14.83 22.89
N GLN A 20 -6.17 14.35 23.91
CA GLN A 20 -5.54 13.86 25.14
C GLN A 20 -4.59 12.69 24.86
N LEU A 21 -5.01 11.73 24.03
CA LEU A 21 -4.16 10.61 23.62
C LEU A 21 -2.90 11.09 22.89
N ALA A 22 -3.04 12.04 21.97
CA ALA A 22 -1.90 12.60 21.23
C ALA A 22 -0.93 13.35 22.16
N THR A 23 -1.44 14.09 23.16
CA THR A 23 -0.59 14.76 24.17
C THR A 23 0.13 13.75 25.06
N ALA A 24 -0.56 12.69 25.52
CA ALA A 24 0.06 11.61 26.29
C ALA A 24 1.19 10.95 25.49
N GLN A 25 0.93 10.59 24.22
CA GLN A 25 1.95 10.06 23.31
C GLN A 25 3.13 11.01 23.11
N ALA A 26 2.88 12.31 22.97
CA ALA A 26 3.94 13.33 22.85
C ALA A 26 4.79 13.46 24.12
N CYS A 27 4.19 13.22 25.29
CA CYS A 27 4.88 13.15 26.59
C CYS A 27 5.57 11.79 26.83
N GLY A 28 5.50 10.85 25.89
CA GLY A 28 6.13 9.54 25.98
C GLY A 28 5.26 8.44 26.61
N GLU A 29 3.98 8.72 26.86
CA GLU A 29 3.04 7.73 27.38
C GLU A 29 2.38 6.93 26.24
N GLY A 30 2.45 5.60 26.33
CA GLY A 30 1.86 4.68 25.35
C GLY A 30 2.72 4.47 24.10
N GLN A 31 2.19 3.69 23.14
CA GLN A 31 2.90 3.40 21.90
C GLN A 31 2.71 4.53 20.88
N VAL A 32 3.83 5.11 20.43
CA VAL A 32 3.86 6.10 19.34
C VAL A 32 3.71 5.41 17.98
N LYS A 33 4.32 4.24 17.82
CA LYS A 33 4.11 3.38 16.66
C LYS A 33 2.79 2.65 16.81
N VAL A 34 1.87 2.92 15.89
CA VAL A 34 0.61 2.17 15.74
C VAL A 34 0.61 1.56 14.34
N GLY A 35 0.47 0.24 14.24
CA GLY A 35 0.41 -0.47 12.96
C GLY A 35 1.24 -1.74 12.91
N LYS A 36 1.32 -2.35 11.72
CA LYS A 36 2.19 -3.49 11.43
C LYS A 36 3.58 -2.99 11.06
N ASP A 37 4.61 -3.75 11.41
CA ASP A 37 5.96 -3.46 10.95
C ASP A 37 6.09 -3.67 9.43
N PRO A 38 6.98 -2.91 8.76
CA PRO A 38 7.29 -3.13 7.36
C PRO A 38 7.80 -4.56 7.13
N LEU A 39 7.44 -5.13 5.99
CA LEU A 39 8.02 -6.38 5.50
C LEU A 39 9.53 -6.15 5.27
N SER A 40 10.39 -6.92 5.95
CA SER A 40 11.84 -6.85 5.73
C SER A 40 12.20 -7.42 4.36
N PHE A 41 13.34 -6.99 3.82
CA PHE A 41 13.84 -7.52 2.55
C PHE A 41 14.10 -9.03 2.62
N GLU A 42 14.70 -9.50 3.72
CA GLU A 42 14.94 -10.94 3.97
C GLU A 42 13.63 -11.75 3.95
N LEU A 43 12.57 -11.23 4.56
CA LEU A 43 11.27 -11.91 4.56
C LEU A 43 10.59 -11.84 3.19
N TYR A 44 10.76 -10.75 2.43
CA TYR A 44 10.32 -10.68 1.04
C TYR A 44 11.01 -11.72 0.16
N GLU A 45 12.33 -11.84 0.25
CA GLU A 45 13.12 -12.82 -0.50
C GLU A 45 12.68 -14.25 -0.16
N PHE A 46 12.57 -14.57 1.13
CA PHE A 46 12.06 -15.86 1.59
C PHE A 46 10.66 -16.17 1.03
N LEU A 47 9.72 -15.23 1.13
CA LEU A 47 8.35 -15.43 0.64
C LEU A 47 8.30 -15.57 -0.88
N SER A 48 9.09 -14.77 -1.62
CA SER A 48 9.16 -14.83 -3.07
C SER A 48 9.64 -16.19 -3.55
N SER A 49 10.75 -16.69 -2.97
CA SER A 49 11.31 -18.00 -3.30
C SER A 49 10.36 -19.13 -2.90
N HIS A 50 9.78 -19.06 -1.70
CA HIS A 50 8.85 -20.09 -1.23
C HIS A 50 7.58 -20.18 -2.09
N LEU A 51 7.02 -19.04 -2.53
CA LEU A 51 5.84 -19.03 -3.41
C LEU A 51 6.13 -19.62 -4.79
N LEU A 52 7.37 -19.54 -5.29
CA LEU A 52 7.77 -20.18 -6.55
C LEU A 52 7.85 -21.71 -6.44
N GLU A 53 8.14 -22.24 -5.26
CA GLU A 53 8.23 -23.69 -5.01
C GLU A 53 6.87 -24.35 -4.85
N LEU A 54 5.84 -23.59 -4.49
CA LEU A 54 4.50 -24.11 -4.25
C LEU A 54 3.77 -24.37 -5.58
N PRO A 55 3.10 -25.53 -5.73
CA PRO A 55 2.29 -25.81 -6.90
C PRO A 55 0.97 -25.03 -6.86
N GLY A 56 0.46 -24.67 -8.04
CA GLY A 56 -0.89 -24.11 -8.21
C GLY A 56 -0.91 -22.66 -8.66
N SER A 57 -2.00 -22.27 -9.31
CA SER A 57 -2.20 -20.92 -9.86
C SER A 57 -2.20 -19.85 -8.78
N ASP A 58 -2.66 -20.18 -7.57
CA ASP A 58 -2.76 -19.22 -6.47
C ASP A 58 -1.38 -18.82 -5.94
N ALA A 59 -0.44 -19.76 -5.91
CA ALA A 59 0.95 -19.49 -5.53
C ALA A 59 1.64 -18.59 -6.56
N ILE A 60 1.46 -18.88 -7.87
CA ILE A 60 1.96 -18.05 -8.96
C ILE A 60 1.37 -16.63 -8.88
N PHE A 61 0.05 -16.53 -8.67
CA PHE A 61 -0.61 -15.24 -8.51
C PHE A 61 -0.06 -14.46 -7.31
N ALA A 62 0.07 -15.11 -6.16
CA ALA A 62 0.59 -14.51 -4.95
C ALA A 62 2.04 -14.03 -5.14
N GLN A 63 2.88 -14.81 -5.84
CA GLN A 63 4.25 -14.45 -6.16
C GLN A 63 4.31 -13.19 -7.03
N VAL A 64 3.54 -13.17 -8.13
CA VAL A 64 3.51 -12.03 -9.05
C VAL A 64 2.98 -10.80 -8.32
N TYR A 65 1.92 -10.96 -7.52
CA TYR A 65 1.36 -9.89 -6.72
C TYR A 65 2.37 -9.34 -5.69
N LEU A 66 3.14 -10.20 -5.04
CA LEU A 66 4.18 -9.82 -4.07
C LEU A 66 5.28 -9.02 -4.76
N VAL A 67 5.80 -9.50 -5.89
CA VAL A 67 6.86 -8.83 -6.68
C VAL A 67 6.39 -7.46 -7.19
N ILE A 68 5.18 -7.38 -7.74
CA ILE A 68 4.59 -6.12 -8.21
C ILE A 68 4.40 -5.15 -7.05
N SER A 69 3.85 -5.62 -5.92
CA SER A 69 3.61 -4.77 -4.75
C SER A 69 4.90 -4.22 -4.15
N TRP A 70 5.94 -5.06 -4.09
CA TRP A 70 7.26 -4.70 -3.59
C TRP A 70 7.98 -3.70 -4.51
N ASN A 71 8.05 -3.97 -5.81
CA ASN A 71 8.75 -3.10 -6.78
C ASN A 71 8.05 -1.75 -6.95
N LEU A 72 6.71 -1.75 -7.05
CA LEU A 72 5.96 -0.52 -7.32
C LEU A 72 5.69 0.30 -6.06
N MET A 73 5.92 -0.28 -4.88
CA MET A 73 5.63 0.29 -3.55
C MET A 73 4.23 0.92 -3.51
N CYS A 74 3.25 0.21 -4.06
CA CYS A 74 1.91 0.72 -4.29
C CYS A 74 0.88 0.05 -3.35
N ARG A 75 -0.31 0.64 -3.25
CA ARG A 75 -1.41 0.05 -2.47
C ARG A 75 -1.97 -1.16 -3.21
N SER A 76 -2.51 -2.14 -2.48
CA SER A 76 -3.14 -3.34 -3.04
C SER A 76 -4.14 -3.05 -4.17
N ALA A 77 -4.98 -2.02 -4.02
CA ALA A 77 -5.94 -1.63 -5.06
C ALA A 77 -5.26 -1.19 -6.36
N ASN A 78 -4.10 -0.53 -6.27
CA ASN A 78 -3.34 -0.12 -7.44
C ASN A 78 -2.62 -1.31 -8.08
N ALA A 79 -2.02 -2.20 -7.26
CA ALA A 79 -1.39 -3.42 -7.75
C ALA A 79 -2.38 -4.31 -8.51
N PHE A 80 -3.57 -4.52 -7.94
CA PHE A 80 -4.65 -5.28 -8.56
C PHE A 80 -5.23 -4.59 -9.81
N GLY A 81 -5.17 -3.26 -9.86
CA GLY A 81 -5.62 -2.45 -10.99
C GLY A 81 -4.66 -2.43 -12.18
N VAL A 82 -3.46 -3.01 -12.06
CA VAL A 82 -2.52 -3.11 -13.19
C VAL A 82 -3.12 -4.05 -14.26
N ARG A 83 -3.13 -3.59 -15.50
CA ARG A 83 -3.64 -4.33 -16.66
C ARG A 83 -2.51 -4.55 -17.64
N HIS A 84 -2.65 -5.54 -18.52
CA HIS A 84 -1.67 -5.80 -19.58
C HIS A 84 -1.37 -4.55 -20.42
N SER A 85 -2.38 -3.73 -20.74
CA SER A 85 -2.22 -2.47 -21.48
C SER A 85 -1.42 -1.39 -20.75
N HIS A 86 -1.12 -1.58 -19.47
CA HIS A 86 -0.32 -0.66 -18.65
C HIS A 86 1.14 -1.11 -18.55
N ILE A 87 1.49 -2.25 -19.15
CA ILE A 87 2.81 -2.87 -19.02
C ILE A 87 3.53 -2.75 -20.36
N GLU A 88 4.77 -2.30 -20.30
CA GLU A 88 5.66 -2.20 -21.46
C GLU A 88 7.02 -2.79 -21.10
N TRP A 89 7.63 -3.53 -22.01
CA TRP A 89 9.04 -3.88 -21.90
C TRP A 89 9.88 -2.78 -22.55
N GLY A 90 10.77 -2.15 -21.79
CA GLY A 90 11.58 -1.05 -22.30
C GLY A 90 13.00 -1.03 -21.72
N GLY A 91 13.99 -1.24 -22.59
CA GLY A 91 15.38 -1.42 -22.19
C GLY A 91 15.55 -2.76 -21.46
N GLU A 92 16.09 -2.72 -20.24
CA GLU A 92 16.36 -3.90 -19.39
C GLU A 92 15.36 -4.04 -18.23
N SER A 93 14.19 -3.42 -18.33
CA SER A 93 13.20 -3.42 -17.24
C SER A 93 11.78 -3.50 -17.75
N LEU A 94 10.93 -4.11 -16.92
CA LEU A 94 9.49 -4.05 -17.09
C LEU A 94 8.98 -2.72 -16.55
N ARG A 95 8.19 -2.00 -17.35
CA ARG A 95 7.66 -0.67 -17.03
C ARG A 95 6.15 -0.77 -16.81
N VAL A 96 5.67 -0.14 -15.74
CA VAL A 96 4.25 -0.10 -15.38
C VAL A 96 3.76 1.34 -15.33
N TYR A 97 2.75 1.65 -16.13
CA TYR A 97 2.09 2.96 -16.19
C TYR A 97 0.81 2.95 -15.36
N PHE A 98 0.75 3.73 -14.28
CA PHE A 98 -0.47 3.83 -13.51
C PHE A 98 -1.52 4.69 -14.21
N ALA A 99 -2.70 4.11 -14.44
CA ALA A 99 -3.88 4.75 -15.04
C ALA A 99 -4.42 5.92 -14.19
N HIS A 100 -4.32 5.82 -12.87
CA HIS A 100 -4.77 6.84 -11.94
C HIS A 100 -3.75 7.02 -10.82
N MET A 101 -3.50 8.27 -10.45
CA MET A 101 -2.65 8.59 -9.32
C MET A 101 -3.43 9.40 -8.29
N LYS A 102 -3.26 9.08 -7.00
CA LYS A 102 -4.03 9.71 -5.91
C LYS A 102 -3.96 11.25 -5.95
N ASN A 103 -2.80 11.78 -6.30
CA ASN A 103 -2.51 13.21 -6.32
C ASN A 103 -2.66 13.83 -7.73
N ASP A 104 -3.18 13.08 -8.69
CA ASP A 104 -3.46 13.53 -10.05
C ASP A 104 -4.73 12.84 -10.55
N GLN A 105 -5.86 13.27 -9.98
CA GLN A 105 -7.18 12.74 -10.33
C GLN A 105 -7.64 13.22 -11.72
N GLY A 106 -7.13 14.37 -12.18
CA GLY A 106 -7.39 14.93 -13.51
C GLY A 106 -6.59 14.24 -14.62
N GLY A 107 -5.42 13.67 -14.28
CA GLY A 107 -4.55 13.00 -15.26
C GLY A 107 -3.73 13.97 -16.10
N ASP A 108 -3.51 15.19 -15.59
CA ASP A 108 -2.83 16.27 -16.30
C ASP A 108 -1.31 16.10 -16.29
N ARG A 109 -0.77 15.20 -15.44
CA ARG A 109 0.67 14.98 -15.35
C ARG A 109 1.13 13.93 -16.35
N PRO A 110 2.35 14.11 -16.91
CA PRO A 110 3.02 13.04 -17.64
C PRO A 110 3.07 11.76 -16.80
N ARG A 111 2.80 10.63 -17.45
CA ARG A 111 2.74 9.33 -16.80
C ARG A 111 4.12 8.69 -16.85
N ASP A 112 4.97 9.04 -15.90
CA ASP A 112 6.26 8.37 -15.77
C ASP A 112 6.06 6.90 -15.36
N PRO A 113 6.69 5.95 -16.06
CA PRO A 113 6.57 4.54 -15.71
C PRO A 113 7.28 4.26 -14.40
N ARG A 114 6.79 3.24 -13.70
CA ARG A 114 7.54 2.62 -12.59
C ARG A 114 8.17 1.33 -13.06
N HIS A 115 9.42 1.14 -12.68
CA HIS A 115 10.21 -0.01 -13.11
C HIS A 115 10.04 -1.16 -12.13
N VAL A 116 9.77 -2.34 -12.67
CA VAL A 116 9.90 -3.62 -11.96
C VAL A 116 11.22 -4.22 -12.43
N VAL A 117 12.14 -4.41 -11.49
CA VAL A 117 13.43 -5.04 -11.72
C VAL A 117 13.36 -6.49 -11.28
N GLY A 118 14.03 -7.38 -12.01
CA GLY A 118 14.10 -8.80 -11.65
C GLY A 118 14.67 -8.94 -10.24
N SER A 119 13.86 -9.46 -9.31
CA SER A 119 14.31 -9.90 -7.99
C SER A 119 14.39 -11.43 -8.06
N ILE A 120 15.54 -11.93 -8.52
CA ILE A 120 15.91 -13.35 -8.43
C ILE A 120 17.24 -13.39 -7.69
#